data_AF-C5LMJ6-F1
#
_entry.id   AF-C5LMJ6-F1
#
_cell.length_a   1.000
_cell.length_b   1.000
_cell.length_c   1.000
_cell.angle_alpha   90.00
_cell.angle_beta   90.00
_cell.angle_gamma   90.00
#
_symmetry.space_group_name_H-M   'P 1'
#
loop_
_entity.id
_entity.type
_entity.pdbx_description
1 polymer ?
#
loop_
_entity_poly.entity_id
_entity_poly.type
_entity_poly.pdbx_seq_one_letter_code
_entity_poly.pdbx_strand_id
1 'polypeptide(L)' 'VALGLAVTAGGGDVLEIETTLTSSSASVGGGTGKVSITGQLGKVMQESVSAALAQLKARVYAVQDRAMAEGETPVWW' A
#
# COMPACT_ATOMS: atom_id res chain seq x y z
N VAL A 1 0.33 8.96 -4.45
CA VAL A 1 0.19 8.73 -5.92
C VAL A 1 1.51 8.22 -6.46
N ALA A 2 1.47 7.32 -7.43
CA ALA A 2 2.63 6.87 -8.21
C ALA A 2 2.27 6.77 -9.70
N LEU A 3 3.25 6.95 -10.59
CA LEU A 3 3.08 6.77 -12.03
C LEU A 3 3.55 5.38 -12.47
N GLY A 4 2.79 4.74 -13.35
CA GLY A 4 3.11 3.44 -13.95
C GLY A 4 3.06 3.48 -15.47
N LEU A 5 4.01 2.81 -16.12
CA LEU A 5 3.95 2.57 -17.56
C LEU A 5 3.03 1.39 -17.84
N ALA A 6 2.05 1.59 -18.70
CA ALA A 6 1.07 0.58 -19.07
C ALA A 6 1.14 0.26 -20.56
N VAL A 7 0.86 -0.99 -20.90
CA VAL A 7 0.62 -1.43 -22.28
C VAL A 7 -0.86 -1.62 -22.44
N THR A 8 -1.48 -0.84 -23.33
CA THR A 8 -2.91 -0.87 -23.60
C THR A 8 -3.20 -1.33 -25.03
N ALA A 9 -4.47 -1.54 -25.37
CA ALA A 9 -4.87 -1.84 -26.75
C ALA A 9 -4.52 -0.72 -27.75
N GLY A 10 -4.41 0.54 -27.28
CA GLY A 10 -4.04 1.70 -28.09
C GLY A 10 -2.53 1.96 -28.17
N GLY A 11 -1.70 1.14 -27.51
CA GLY A 11 -0.25 1.36 -27.37
C GLY A 11 0.16 1.63 -25.92
N GLY A 12 1.36 2.19 -25.75
CA GLY A 12 1.90 2.55 -24.43
C GLY A 12 1.22 3.78 -23.84
N ASP A 13 1.00 3.77 -22.52
CA ASP A 13 0.38 4.86 -21.78
C ASP A 13 1.02 5.02 -20.39
N VAL A 14 0.82 6.18 -19.75
CA VAL A 14 1.23 6.46 -18.36
C VAL A 14 -0.02 6.56 -17.51
N LEU A 15 -0.17 5.67 -16.53
CA LEU A 15 -1.32 5.63 -15.64
C LEU A 15 -0.94 6.02 -14.21
N GLU A 16 -1.87 6.68 -13.51
CA GLU A 16 -1.72 7.02 -12.11
C GLU A 16 -2.29 5.90 -11.21
N ILE A 17 -1.49 5.49 -10.22
CA ILE A 17 -1.89 4.55 -9.20
C ILE A 17 -2.09 5.34 -7.91
N GLU A 18 -3.34 5.31 -7.43
CA GLU A 18 -3.75 6.07 -6.27
C GLU A 18 -3.94 5.18 -5.05
N THR A 19 -3.75 5.77 -3.87
CA THR A 19 -4.04 5.13 -2.59
C THR A 19 -4.48 6.21 -1.62
N THR A 20 -5.52 5.94 -0.85
CA THR A 20 -6.05 6.84 0.17
C THR A 20 -6.29 6.09 1.47
N LEU A 21 -6.11 6.78 2.59
CA LEU A 21 -6.44 6.26 3.91
C LEU A 21 -7.91 6.55 4.18
N THR A 22 -8.72 5.49 4.26
CA THR A 22 -10.14 5.63 4.57
C THR A 22 -10.37 5.56 6.08
N SER A 23 -11.13 6.53 6.61
CA SER A 23 -11.33 6.76 8.05
C SER A 23 -12.08 5.67 8.81
N SER A 24 -12.74 4.72 8.13
CA SER A 24 -13.35 3.54 8.78
C SER A 24 -12.34 2.53 9.31
N SER A 25 -11.06 2.69 9.01
CA SER A 25 -9.92 1.92 9.56
C SER A 25 -9.02 2.79 10.46
N ALA A 26 -9.44 4.01 10.79
CA ALA A 26 -8.65 5.01 11.51
C ALA A 26 -9.24 5.39 12.88
N SER A 27 -10.01 4.49 13.51
CA SER A 27 -10.24 4.65 14.95
C SER A 27 -8.89 4.53 15.67
N VAL A 28 -8.63 5.50 16.54
CA VAL A 28 -7.48 5.55 17.45
C VAL A 28 -7.48 4.25 18.27
N GLY A 29 -6.75 3.23 17.80
CA GLY A 29 -6.66 1.92 18.45
C GLY A 29 -7.04 0.67 17.64
N GLY A 30 -7.30 0.73 16.32
CA GLY A 30 -7.35 -0.50 15.52
C GLY A 30 -8.34 -0.51 14.38
N GLY A 31 -7.84 -0.21 13.17
CA GLY A 31 -8.48 -0.66 11.95
C GLY A 31 -8.20 -2.14 11.68
N THR A 32 -9.07 -2.81 10.92
CA THR A 32 -8.93 -4.25 10.59
C THR A 32 -7.72 -4.56 9.70
N GLY A 33 -6.98 -3.54 9.23
CA GLY A 33 -5.87 -3.70 8.29
C GLY A 33 -6.31 -4.19 6.91
N LYS A 34 -7.61 -4.08 6.60
CA LYS A 34 -8.19 -4.48 5.32
C LYS A 34 -7.83 -3.45 4.25
N VAL A 35 -7.35 -3.94 3.11
CA VAL A 35 -7.09 -3.15 1.91
C VAL A 35 -8.19 -3.44 0.90
N SER A 36 -8.81 -2.38 0.38
CA SER A 36 -9.77 -2.48 -0.74
C SER A 36 -9.08 -2.05 -2.03
N ILE A 37 -9.28 -2.82 -3.10
CA ILE A 37 -8.62 -2.61 -4.39
C ILE A 37 -9.70 -2.36 -5.45
N THR A 38 -9.50 -1.37 -6.31
CA THR A 38 -10.42 -0.98 -7.39
C THR A 38 -9.69 -0.96 -8.74
N GLY A 39 -10.41 -0.71 -9.84
CA GLY A 39 -9.82 -0.64 -11.19
C GLY A 39 -10.04 -1.87 -12.08
N GLN A 40 -11.08 -2.67 -11.83
CA GLN A 40 -11.48 -3.83 -12.66
C GLN A 40 -10.35 -4.86 -12.88
N LEU A 41 -9.56 -5.10 -11.83
CA LEU A 41 -8.40 -5.99 -11.91
C LEU A 41 -8.82 -7.46 -12.09
N GLY A 42 -8.17 -8.15 -13.03
CA GLY A 42 -8.24 -9.61 -13.13
C GLY A 42 -7.49 -10.32 -12.00
N LYS A 43 -7.67 -11.64 -11.88
CA LYS A 43 -7.10 -12.46 -10.79
C LYS A 43 -5.58 -12.31 -10.64
N VAL A 44 -4.85 -12.30 -11.75
CA VAL A 44 -3.38 -12.15 -11.77
C VAL A 44 -2.95 -10.83 -11.14
N MET A 45 -3.66 -9.75 -11.44
CA MET A 45 -3.30 -8.44 -10.91
C MET A 45 -3.74 -8.29 -9.44
N GLN A 46 -4.83 -8.94 -9.03
CA GLN A 46 -5.21 -9.04 -7.61
C GLN A 46 -4.16 -9.79 -6.78
N GLU A 47 -3.59 -10.87 -7.32
CA GLU A 47 -2.47 -11.59 -6.68
C GLU A 47 -1.22 -10.71 -6.61
N SER A 48 -0.90 -10.00 -7.68
CA SER A 48 0.23 -9.06 -7.72
C SER A 48 0.13 -7.97 -6.64
N VAL A 49 -1.05 -7.37 -6.46
CA VAL A 49 -1.27 -6.38 -5.39
C VAL A 49 -1.12 -7.02 -4.01
N SER A 50 -1.60 -8.25 -3.84
CA SER A 50 -1.46 -9.00 -2.57
C SER A 50 0.02 -9.26 -2.24
N ALA A 51 0.83 -9.64 -3.23
CA ALA A 51 2.26 -9.83 -3.08
C ALA A 51 2.98 -8.51 -2.75
N ALA A 52 2.66 -7.42 -3.45
CA ALA A 52 3.21 -6.10 -3.16
C ALA A 52 2.87 -5.63 -1.73
N LEU A 53 1.63 -5.88 -1.27
CA LEU A 53 1.22 -5.56 0.10
C LEU A 53 1.99 -6.39 1.15
N ALA A 54 2.19 -7.68 0.90
CA ALA A 54 2.98 -8.55 1.78
C ALA A 54 4.43 -8.07 1.88
N GLN A 55 5.02 -7.71 0.74
CA GLN A 55 6.35 -7.14 0.61
C GLN A 55 6.47 -5.83 1.43
N LEU A 56 5.50 -4.93 1.26
CA LEU A 56 5.46 -3.65 1.98
C LEU A 56 5.39 -3.86 3.49
N LYS A 57 4.47 -4.72 3.98
CA LYS A 57 4.34 -5.03 5.40
C LYS A 57 5.64 -5.58 5.99
N ALA A 58 6.31 -6.48 5.29
CA ALA A 58 7.60 -7.04 5.73
C ALA A 58 8.69 -5.96 5.88
N ARG A 59 8.76 -5.00 4.94
CA ARG A 59 9.72 -3.89 5.03
C ARG A 59 9.38 -2.90 6.13
N VAL A 60 8.10 -2.54 6.26
CA VAL A 60 7.65 -1.58 7.28
C VAL A 60 7.92 -2.12 8.67
N TYR A 61 7.61 -3.40 8.94
CA TYR A 61 7.93 -4.01 10.23
C TYR A 61 9.43 -4.05 10.51
N ALA A 62 10.28 -4.32 9.51
CA ALA A 62 11.72 -4.26 9.70
C ALA A 62 12.24 -2.85 10.02
N VAL A 63 11.68 -1.82 9.37
CA VAL A 63 12.04 -0.41 9.65
C VAL A 63 11.54 0.02 11.03
N GLN A 64 10.32 -0.40 11.40
CA GLN A 64 9.72 -0.03 12.67
C GLN A 64 10.43 -0.71 13.84
N ASP A 65 10.81 -1.99 13.70
CA ASP A 65 11.62 -2.70 14.70
C ASP A 65 12.98 -2.02 14.92
N ARG A 66 13.63 -1.58 13.82
CA ARG A 66 14.86 -0.80 13.88
C ARG A 66 14.66 0.55 14.59
N ALA A 67 13.63 1.30 14.24
CA ALA A 67 13.34 2.60 14.87
C ALA A 67 13.07 2.45 16.38
N MET A 68 12.36 1.39 16.77
CA MET A 68 12.12 1.05 18.18
C MET A 68 13.41 0.65 18.90
N ALA A 69 14.32 -0.08 18.24
CA ALA A 69 15.63 -0.46 18.78
C ALA A 69 16.58 0.75 18.91
N GLU A 70 16.46 1.75 18.04
CA GLU A 70 17.24 3.00 18.07
C GLU A 70 16.67 4.03 19.06
N GLY A 71 15.54 3.74 19.72
CA GLY A 71 14.95 4.60 20.76
C GLY A 71 14.27 5.85 20.22
N GLU A 72 14.02 5.93 18.91
CA GLU A 72 13.26 7.02 18.31
C GLU A 72 11.78 6.87 18.70
N THR A 73 11.33 7.67 19.66
CA THR A 73 9.91 7.71 19.98
C THR A 73 9.15 8.33 18.81
N PRO A 74 8.09 7.67 18.30
CA PRO A 74 7.31 8.27 17.24
C PRO A 74 6.58 9.50 17.79
N VAL A 75 6.98 10.68 17.31
CA VAL A 75 6.31 11.96 17.57
C VAL A 75 5.06 12.01 16.72
N TRP A 76 3.92 11.83 17.37
CA TRP A 76 2.60 11.91 16.75
C TRP A 76 2.00 13.32 16.93
N TRP A 77 2.68 14.32 16.38
CA TRP A 77 2.15 15.67 16.08
C TRP A 77 3.07 16.41 15.12
#